data_AF-A0A0Q6TVZ3-F1
#
_entry.id   AF-A0A0Q6TVZ3-F1
#
_cell.length_a   1.000
_cell.length_b   1.000
_cell.length_c   1.000
_cell.angle_alpha   90.00
_cell.angle_beta   90.00
_cell.angle_gamma   90.00
#
_symmetry.space_group_name_H-M   'P 1'
#
loop_
_entity.id
_entity.type
_entity.pdbx_description
1 polymer ?
#
loop_
_entity_poly.entity_id
_entity_poly.type
_entity_poly.pdbx_seq_one_letter_code
_entity_poly.pdbx_strand_id
1 'polypeptide(L)'
;MRRSRLLPLALIAALAGGSLAAPTVALAGHGGGEENKAPPTYFAMDPINAIVLRRDGRRGVMTVETGLEVRDPVLMKRAQASTPRLRAAFAQVLMIYAAGLRGGAAPDIDYVARELQKAADQVLGKPGSKVLLGSALLS
;
A
#
# COMPACT_ATOMS: atom_id res chain seq x y z
N MET A 1 29.53 -24.07 58.56
CA MET A 1 28.43 -23.65 59.46
C MET A 1 28.73 -22.25 59.99
N ARG A 2 27.69 -21.40 60.11
CA ARG A 2 27.61 -20.03 60.70
C ARG A 2 27.34 -18.95 59.63
N ARG A 3 26.06 -18.63 59.37
CA ARG A 3 25.18 -17.68 60.09
C ARG A 3 25.51 -16.24 59.67
N SER A 4 24.83 -15.67 58.67
CA SER A 4 23.47 -15.06 58.68
C SER A 4 23.43 -13.63 59.21
N ARG A 5 22.69 -12.79 58.45
CA ARG A 5 22.10 -11.46 58.80
C ARG A 5 23.11 -10.30 58.63
N LEU A 6 22.79 -9.15 58.03
CA LEU A 6 21.61 -8.29 58.17
C LEU A 6 21.51 -7.33 56.95
N LEU A 7 20.31 -7.16 56.38
CA LEU A 7 19.86 -5.87 55.82
C LEU A 7 19.60 -4.92 57.02
N PRO A 8 19.79 -3.59 56.95
CA PRO A 8 18.89 -2.75 56.15
C PRO A 8 19.45 -1.38 55.68
N LEU A 9 18.54 -0.61 55.05
CA LEU A 9 18.43 0.86 55.05
C LEU A 9 19.16 1.68 53.98
N ALA A 10 18.40 1.99 52.93
CA ALA A 10 18.13 3.32 52.39
C ALA A 10 19.24 4.39 52.48
N LEU A 11 19.71 4.84 51.31
CA LEU A 11 19.92 6.27 51.08
C LEU A 11 19.54 6.65 49.64
N ILE A 12 18.45 7.41 49.58
CA ILE A 12 17.94 8.17 48.44
C ILE A 12 18.84 9.40 48.30
N ALA A 13 19.37 9.69 47.11
CA ALA A 13 19.54 11.08 46.61
C ALA A 13 20.08 11.12 45.16
N ALA A 14 19.27 11.72 44.30
CA ALA A 14 19.67 12.65 43.24
C ALA A 14 20.53 12.15 42.06
N LEU A 15 19.88 11.62 41.03
CA LEU A 15 20.11 12.12 39.67
C LEU A 15 18.78 12.57 39.07
N ALA A 16 18.47 13.84 39.31
CA ALA A 16 17.54 14.60 38.50
C ALA A 16 18.19 14.86 37.13
N GLY A 17 17.42 14.67 36.06
CA GLY A 17 17.78 15.16 34.71
C GLY A 17 17.93 14.07 33.67
N GLY A 18 16.81 13.50 33.23
CA GLY A 18 16.76 12.57 32.11
C GLY A 18 15.32 12.30 31.72
N SER A 19 14.69 13.29 31.09
CA SER A 19 13.29 13.26 30.67
C SER A 19 12.94 11.97 29.91
N LEU A 20 11.85 11.37 30.39
CA LEU A 20 11.02 10.34 29.78
C LEU A 20 11.04 10.34 28.24
N ALA A 21 11.85 9.47 27.64
CA ALA A 21 11.65 9.04 26.27
C ALA A 21 10.53 8.00 26.26
N ALA A 22 9.28 8.48 26.28
CA ALA A 22 8.13 7.66 25.94
C ALA A 22 8.26 7.27 24.45
N PRO A 23 8.03 6.00 24.07
CA PRO A 23 7.85 5.65 22.67
C PRO A 23 6.54 6.32 22.22
N THR A 24 6.66 7.42 21.49
CA THR A 24 5.51 7.99 20.79
C THR A 24 5.04 6.96 19.77
N VAL A 25 3.92 6.32 20.06
CA VAL A 25 3.11 5.62 19.07
C VAL A 25 2.61 6.71 18.13
N ALA A 26 3.31 6.89 17.00
CA ALA A 26 2.86 7.74 15.92
C ALA A 26 1.65 7.08 15.25
N LEU A 27 0.48 7.36 15.82
CA LEU A 27 -0.82 7.14 15.23
C LEU A 27 -1.51 8.51 15.14
N ALA A 28 -2.11 8.74 13.96
CA ALA A 28 -3.08 9.78 13.62
C ALA A 28 -2.55 11.06 12.96
N GLY A 29 -3.17 11.35 11.82
CA GLY A 29 -3.57 12.73 11.51
C GLY A 29 -3.19 13.21 10.13
N HIS A 30 -3.94 12.79 9.11
CA HIS A 30 -3.95 13.37 7.76
C HIS A 30 -4.54 14.81 7.77
N GLY A 31 -3.90 15.74 8.47
CA GLY A 31 -4.41 17.11 8.63
C GLY A 31 -3.40 18.14 8.17
N GLY A 32 -3.48 18.53 6.90
CA GLY A 32 -2.68 19.63 6.36
C GLY A 32 -3.17 20.09 5.00
N GLY A 33 -3.87 21.22 4.98
CA GLY A 33 -4.01 22.08 3.78
C GLY A 33 -5.38 22.02 3.09
N GLU A 34 -6.35 22.78 3.61
CA GLU A 34 -7.40 23.32 2.73
C GLU A 34 -6.78 24.41 1.84
N GLU A 35 -6.46 24.00 0.61
CA GLU A 35 -6.17 24.90 -0.51
C GLU A 35 -7.28 24.73 -1.54
N ASN A 36 -7.90 25.85 -1.92
CA ASN A 36 -9.08 25.88 -2.76
C ASN A 36 -8.78 25.41 -4.21
N LYS A 37 -9.67 24.60 -4.80
CA LYS A 37 -9.90 24.34 -6.26
C LYS A 37 -9.25 23.11 -6.92
N ALA A 38 -9.83 21.94 -6.65
CA ALA A 38 -10.45 21.03 -7.64
C ALA A 38 -10.90 19.78 -6.86
N PRO A 39 -12.05 19.13 -7.18
CA PRO A 39 -12.36 17.84 -6.57
C PRO A 39 -11.16 16.90 -6.82
N PRO A 40 -10.63 16.21 -5.79
CA PRO A 40 -9.42 15.41 -5.91
C PRO A 40 -9.62 14.42 -7.07
N THR A 41 -9.03 14.74 -8.21
CA THR A 41 -9.28 13.98 -9.45
C THR A 41 -8.45 12.70 -9.46
N TYR A 42 -7.71 12.42 -8.38
CA TYR A 42 -6.78 11.31 -8.25
C TYR A 42 -6.94 10.62 -6.89
N PHE A 43 -6.92 9.28 -6.92
CA PHE A 43 -6.95 8.42 -5.76
C PHE A 43 -5.84 7.37 -5.88
N ALA A 44 -4.85 7.42 -4.99
CA ALA A 44 -3.83 6.39 -4.90
C ALA A 44 -4.43 5.13 -4.25
N MET A 45 -4.16 3.96 -4.83
CA MET A 45 -4.57 2.67 -4.28
C MET A 45 -3.38 1.99 -3.63
N ASP A 46 -3.65 1.11 -2.67
CA ASP A 46 -2.62 0.26 -2.08
C ASP A 46 -1.92 -0.57 -3.17
N PRO A 47 -0.59 -0.77 -3.07
CA PRO A 47 0.14 -1.62 -3.99
C PRO A 47 -0.42 -3.04 -4.02
N ILE A 48 -0.36 -3.65 -5.20
CA ILE A 48 -0.85 -5.01 -5.43
C ILE A 48 0.32 -5.91 -5.77
N ASN A 49 0.38 -7.04 -5.09
CA ASN A 49 1.45 -8.02 -5.22
C ASN A 49 0.94 -9.26 -5.95
N ALA A 50 1.70 -9.74 -6.93
CA ALA A 50 1.46 -11.00 -7.63
C ALA A 50 2.71 -11.87 -7.60
N ILE A 51 2.53 -13.19 -7.49
CA ILE A 51 3.62 -14.15 -7.53
C ILE A 51 3.90 -14.49 -8.99
N VAL A 52 5.14 -14.26 -9.44
CA VAL A 52 5.59 -14.65 -10.78
C VAL A 52 6.56 -15.82 -10.70
N LEU A 53 6.65 -16.62 -11.76
CA LEU A 53 7.68 -17.64 -11.87
C LEU A 53 8.93 -17.04 -12.53
N ARG A 54 10.10 -17.16 -11.91
CA ARG A 54 11.37 -16.70 -12.45
C ARG A 54 11.98 -17.76 -13.37
N ARG A 55 12.93 -17.35 -14.21
CA ARG A 55 13.67 -18.23 -15.14
C ARG A 55 14.31 -19.45 -14.47
N ASP A 56 14.73 -19.31 -13.22
CA ASP A 56 15.35 -20.36 -12.41
C ASP A 56 14.33 -21.29 -11.72
N GLY A 57 13.03 -21.14 -12.03
CA GLY A 57 11.95 -21.90 -11.42
C GLY A 57 11.57 -21.44 -10.00
N ARG A 58 12.25 -20.42 -9.46
CA ARG A 58 11.89 -19.84 -8.16
C ARG A 58 10.70 -18.90 -8.30
N ARG A 59 10.01 -18.68 -7.19
CA ARG A 59 8.90 -17.71 -7.11
C ARG A 59 9.49 -16.33 -6.86
N GLY A 60 9.17 -15.37 -7.72
CA GLY A 60 9.44 -13.94 -7.52
C GLY A 60 8.15 -13.22 -7.14
N VAL A 61 8.28 -11.99 -6.65
CA VAL A 61 7.13 -11.14 -6.34
C VAL A 61 7.17 -9.91 -7.24
N MET A 62 6.08 -9.69 -7.96
CA MET A 62 5.84 -8.48 -8.74
C MET A 62 4.90 -7.57 -7.94
N THR A 63 5.38 -6.40 -7.56
CA THR A 63 4.61 -5.37 -6.88
C THR A 63 4.28 -4.27 -7.88
N VAL A 64 3.01 -3.92 -8.00
CA VAL A 64 2.54 -2.85 -8.87
C VAL A 64 1.80 -1.81 -8.04
N GLU A 65 2.29 -0.58 -8.07
CA GLU A 65 1.62 0.59 -7.50
C GLU A 65 0.64 1.17 -8.52
N THR A 66 -0.60 1.34 -8.10
CA THR A 66 -1.68 1.82 -8.98
C THR A 66 -2.39 3.01 -8.35
N GLY A 67 -2.80 3.94 -9.19
CA GLY A 67 -3.66 5.05 -8.85
C GLY A 67 -4.81 5.15 -9.86
N LEU A 68 -5.89 5.79 -9.45
CA LEU A 68 -7.07 5.99 -10.28
C LEU A 68 -7.34 7.49 -10.41
N GLU A 69 -7.28 8.01 -11.63
CA GLU A 69 -7.71 9.37 -11.95
C GLU A 69 -9.21 9.33 -12.34
N VAL A 70 -10.07 10.07 -11.65
CA VAL A 70 -11.50 10.19 -11.92
C VAL A 70 -11.90 11.66 -11.94
N ARG A 71 -12.34 12.15 -13.11
CA ARG A 71 -12.70 13.57 -13.31
C ARG A 71 -14.12 13.92 -12.86
N ASP A 72 -15.00 12.92 -12.74
CA ASP A 72 -16.40 13.11 -12.32
C ASP A 72 -16.54 12.90 -10.80
N PRO A 73 -17.04 13.89 -10.04
CA PRO A 73 -17.21 13.78 -8.58
C PRO A 73 -18.22 12.70 -8.14
N VAL A 74 -19.23 12.38 -8.95
CA VAL A 74 -20.19 11.30 -8.67
C VAL A 74 -19.53 9.94 -8.88
N LEU A 75 -18.71 9.83 -9.92
CA LEU A 75 -17.94 8.62 -10.21
C LEU A 75 -16.85 8.40 -9.17
N MET A 76 -16.25 9.48 -8.64
CA MET A 76 -15.25 9.41 -7.58
C MET A 76 -15.82 8.81 -6.28
N LYS A 77 -17.02 9.23 -5.84
CA LYS A 77 -17.67 8.64 -4.67
C LYS A 77 -17.96 7.15 -4.86
N ARG A 78 -18.39 6.75 -6.07
CA ARG A 78 -18.60 5.34 -6.42
C ARG A 78 -17.29 4.55 -6.43
N ALA A 79 -16.21 5.15 -6.95
CA ALA A 79 -14.88 4.54 -6.98
C ALA A 79 -14.35 4.32 -5.55
N GLN A 80 -14.45 5.32 -4.68
CA GLN A 80 -14.09 5.20 -3.26
C GLN A 80 -14.90 4.11 -2.56
N ALA A 81 -16.22 4.08 -2.76
CA ALA A 81 -17.08 3.02 -2.20
C ALA A 81 -16.76 1.62 -2.76
N SER A 82 -16.23 1.55 -4.00
CA SER A 82 -15.90 0.31 -4.69
C SER A 82 -14.41 -0.06 -4.63
N THR A 83 -13.62 0.66 -3.82
CA THR A 83 -12.19 0.39 -3.61
C THR A 83 -11.87 -1.09 -3.38
N PRO A 84 -12.54 -1.83 -2.46
CA PRO A 84 -12.23 -3.24 -2.25
C PRO A 84 -12.50 -4.11 -3.49
N ARG A 85 -13.50 -3.75 -4.31
CA ARG A 85 -13.82 -4.47 -5.56
C ARG A 85 -12.79 -4.16 -6.65
N LEU A 86 -12.39 -2.90 -6.78
CA LEU A 86 -11.32 -2.49 -7.70
C LEU A 86 -10.02 -3.22 -7.37
N ARG A 87 -9.66 -3.30 -6.08
CA ARG A 87 -8.49 -4.06 -5.63
C ARG A 87 -8.57 -5.54 -5.99
N ALA A 88 -9.71 -6.17 -5.78
CA ALA A 88 -9.91 -7.58 -6.13
C ALA A 88 -9.76 -7.82 -7.65
N ALA A 89 -10.37 -6.95 -8.47
CA ALA A 89 -10.27 -7.04 -9.93
C ALA A 89 -8.83 -6.85 -10.43
N PHE A 90 -8.11 -5.86 -9.88
CA PHE A 90 -6.72 -5.60 -10.23
C PHE A 90 -5.79 -6.75 -9.81
N ALA A 91 -6.01 -7.32 -8.61
CA ALA A 91 -5.28 -8.49 -8.16
C ALA A 91 -5.51 -9.69 -9.09
N GLN A 92 -6.74 -9.90 -9.56
CA GLN A 92 -7.06 -10.97 -10.51
C GLN A 92 -6.34 -10.77 -11.85
N VAL A 93 -6.37 -9.57 -12.42
CA VAL A 93 -5.63 -9.24 -13.65
C VAL A 93 -4.14 -9.50 -13.48
N LEU A 94 -3.55 -9.04 -12.37
CA LEU A 94 -2.13 -9.23 -12.09
C LEU A 94 -1.76 -10.70 -11.87
N MET A 95 -2.62 -11.51 -11.24
CA MET A 95 -2.40 -12.95 -11.11
C MET A 95 -2.42 -13.67 -12.46
N ILE A 96 -3.37 -13.35 -13.34
CA ILE A 96 -3.46 -13.94 -14.68
C ILE A 96 -2.22 -13.56 -15.50
N TYR A 97 -1.85 -12.29 -15.46
CA TYR A 97 -0.66 -11.78 -16.13
C TYR A 97 0.61 -12.44 -15.60
N ALA A 98 0.76 -12.53 -14.28
CA ALA A 98 1.91 -13.15 -13.62
C ALA A 98 2.05 -14.65 -13.95
N ALA A 99 0.93 -15.37 -14.09
CA ALA A 99 0.94 -16.78 -14.48
C ALA A 99 1.36 -16.99 -15.95
N GLY A 100 1.06 -16.03 -16.83
CA GLY A 100 1.46 -16.05 -18.24
C GLY A 100 2.88 -15.52 -18.48
N LEU A 101 3.46 -14.80 -17.51
CA LEU A 101 4.78 -14.20 -17.65
C LEU A 101 5.85 -15.29 -17.70
N ARG A 102 6.58 -15.36 -18.82
CA ARG A 102 7.68 -16.31 -18.98
C ARG A 102 8.85 -15.89 -18.09
N GLY A 103 9.36 -16.83 -17.30
CA GLY A 103 10.38 -16.52 -16.31
C GLY A 103 11.59 -15.79 -16.88
N GLY A 104 11.79 -14.55 -16.41
CA GLY A 104 12.88 -13.67 -16.84
C GLY A 104 12.58 -12.76 -18.04
N ALA A 105 11.37 -12.77 -18.59
CA ALA A 105 10.94 -11.74 -19.54
C ALA A 105 10.63 -10.43 -18.81
N ALA A 106 10.96 -9.30 -19.45
CA ALA A 106 10.54 -8.00 -18.97
C ALA A 106 9.00 -7.91 -18.98
N PRO A 107 8.35 -7.40 -17.92
CA PRO A 107 6.92 -7.18 -17.94
C PRO A 107 6.51 -6.17 -19.01
N ASP A 108 5.53 -6.50 -19.83
CA ASP A 108 4.81 -5.56 -20.69
C ASP A 108 3.83 -4.72 -19.85
N ILE A 109 4.30 -3.55 -19.44
CA ILE A 109 3.53 -2.61 -18.61
C ILE A 109 2.37 -2.00 -19.39
N ASP A 110 2.51 -1.81 -20.70
CA ASP A 110 1.42 -1.29 -21.55
C ASP A 110 0.26 -2.26 -21.61
N TYR A 111 0.54 -3.57 -21.69
CA TYR A 111 -0.48 -4.61 -21.59
C TYR A 111 -1.18 -4.59 -20.22
N VAL A 112 -0.40 -4.55 -19.14
CA VAL A 112 -0.96 -4.49 -17.77
C VAL A 112 -1.82 -3.24 -17.58
N ALA A 113 -1.39 -2.08 -18.07
CA ALA A 113 -2.16 -0.83 -17.99
C ALA A 113 -3.51 -0.96 -18.71
N ARG A 114 -3.53 -1.53 -19.93
CA ARG A 114 -4.77 -1.75 -20.69
C ARG A 114 -5.72 -2.71 -19.99
N GLU A 115 -5.22 -3.80 -19.44
CA GLU A 115 -6.06 -4.79 -18.75
C GLU A 115 -6.60 -4.25 -17.41
N LEU A 116 -5.78 -3.51 -16.65
CA LEU A 116 -6.24 -2.85 -15.43
C LEU A 116 -7.27 -1.77 -15.74
N GLN A 117 -7.11 -1.02 -16.82
CA GLN A 117 -8.10 -0.06 -17.29
C GLN A 117 -9.44 -0.74 -17.60
N LYS A 118 -9.44 -1.85 -18.36
CA LYS A 118 -10.65 -2.64 -18.63
C LYS A 118 -11.31 -3.13 -17.35
N ALA A 119 -10.53 -3.63 -16.39
CA ALA A 119 -11.04 -4.08 -15.10
C ALA A 119 -11.66 -2.91 -14.29
N ALA A 120 -11.04 -1.74 -14.32
CA ALA A 120 -11.60 -0.54 -13.67
C ALA A 120 -12.94 -0.14 -14.30
N ASP A 121 -13.02 -0.12 -15.64
CA ASP A 121 -14.24 0.22 -16.37
C ASP A 121 -15.37 -0.79 -16.10
N GLN A 122 -15.05 -2.08 -15.96
CA GLN A 122 -16.01 -3.14 -15.58
C GLN A 122 -16.55 -2.95 -14.15
N VAL A 123 -15.69 -2.60 -13.20
CA VAL A 123 -16.10 -2.41 -11.79
C VAL A 123 -16.91 -1.12 -11.61
N LEU A 124 -16.56 -0.06 -12.34
CA LEU A 124 -17.21 1.24 -12.24
C LEU A 124 -18.49 1.32 -13.09
N GLY A 125 -18.61 0.47 -14.13
CA GLY A 125 -19.77 0.38 -15.01
C GLY A 125 -19.98 1.62 -15.90
N LYS A 126 -19.04 2.56 -15.88
CA LYS A 126 -19.04 3.78 -16.70
C LYS A 126 -17.60 4.11 -17.11
N PRO A 127 -17.35 4.42 -18.39
CA PRO A 127 -16.06 4.95 -18.81
C PRO A 127 -15.88 6.35 -18.23
N GLY A 128 -14.70 6.65 -17.70
CA GLY A 128 -14.41 7.95 -17.09
C GLY A 128 -13.33 7.94 -16.00
N SER A 129 -12.86 6.76 -15.61
CA SER A 129 -11.66 6.58 -14.81
C SER A 129 -10.45 6.32 -15.70
N LYS A 130 -9.28 6.80 -15.33
CA LYS A 130 -7.99 6.46 -15.95
C LYS A 130 -7.10 5.81 -14.90
N VAL A 131 -6.66 4.58 -15.15
CA VAL A 131 -5.69 3.89 -14.30
C VAL A 131 -4.30 4.46 -14.58
N LEU A 132 -3.60 4.83 -13.52
CA LEU A 132 -2.22 5.29 -13.53
C LEU A 132 -1.37 4.25 -12.82
N LEU A 133 -0.23 3.91 -13.41
CA LEU A 133 0.75 3.02 -12.81
C LEU A 133 1.89 3.87 -12.28
N GLY A 134 2.16 3.76 -10.97
CA GLY A 134 3.24 4.50 -10.32
C GLY A 134 4.58 3.81 -10.53
N SER A 135 4.65 2.55 -10.11
CA SER A 135 5.84 1.72 -10.24
C SER A 135 5.47 0.25 -10.41
N ALA A 136 6.35 -0.50 -11.06
CA ALA A 136 6.27 -1.96 -11.15
C ALA A 136 7.63 -2.53 -10.79
N LEU A 137 7.73 -3.15 -9.61
CA LEU A 137 8.96 -3.75 -9.11
C LEU A 137 8.85 -5.27 -9.20
N LEU A 138 9.88 -5.90 -9.74
CA LEU A 138 10.01 -7.34 -9.78
C LEU A 138 11.19 -7.79 -8.91
N SER A 139 10.91 -8.64 -7.92
CA SER A 139 11.88 -9.09 -6.89
C SER A 139 12.19 -10.56 -6.92
#